data_AF-A0A937J400-F1
#
_entry.id   AF-A0A937J400-F1
#
_cell.length_a   1.000
_cell.length_b   1.000
_cell.length_c   1.000
_cell.angle_alpha   90.00
_cell.angle_beta   90.00
_cell.angle_gamma   90.00
#
_symmetry.space_group_name_H-M   'P 1'
#
loop_
_entity.id
_entity.type
_entity.pdbx_description
1 polymer ?
#
loop_
_entity_poly.entity_id
_entity_poly.type
_entity_poly.pdbx_seq_one_letter_code
_entity_poly.pdbx_strand_id
1 'polypeptide(L)' 'MTLHSGKNRVIRRTMEYFDKTLLHLDRIEFAGIRKGNLQRGNWRFLDPKEVGYLKMTKSR' A
#
# COMPACT_ATOMS: atom_id res chain seq x y z
N MET A 1 -5.71 7.88 1.96
CA MET A 1 -4.71 8.58 1.13
C MET A 1 -4.03 7.56 0.24
N THR A 2 -3.97 7.82 -1.06
CA THR A 2 -3.27 6.97 -2.04
C THR A 2 -2.03 7.68 -2.53
N LEU A 3 -0.93 6.95 -2.67
CA LEU A 3 0.32 7.48 -3.18
C LEU A 3 0.71 6.73 -4.44
N HIS A 4 1.03 7.49 -5.47
CA HIS A 4 1.58 6.97 -6.73
C HIS A 4 3.10 7.19 -6.82
N SER A 5 3.73 7.67 -5.73
CA SER A 5 5.18 7.85 -5.61
C SER A 5 5.73 7.21 -4.35
N GLY A 6 6.94 6.66 -4.44
CA GLY A 6 7.63 5.95 -3.34
C GLY A 6 8.60 6.83 -2.55
N LYS A 7 8.27 8.11 -2.29
CA LYS A 7 9.18 8.99 -1.53
C LYS A 7 9.27 8.53 -0.07
N ASN A 8 10.49 8.44 0.46
CA ASN A 8 10.75 7.97 1.82
C ASN A 8 9.94 8.75 2.87
N ARG A 9 9.19 8.01 3.69
CA ARG A 9 8.40 8.51 4.85
C ARG A 9 7.42 9.65 4.52
N VAL A 10 6.96 9.78 3.27
CA VAL A 10 6.14 10.93 2.84
C VAL A 10 4.87 11.12 3.68
N ILE A 11 4.15 10.06 4.03
CA ILE A 11 2.95 10.15 4.88
C ILE A 11 3.27 10.77 6.25
N ARG A 12 4.36 10.34 6.89
CA ARG A 12 4.74 10.86 8.22
C ARG A 12 5.11 12.33 8.15
N ARG A 13 5.94 12.70 7.16
CA ARG A 13 6.32 14.10 6.92
C ARG A 13 5.12 15.00 6.66
N THR A 14 4.13 14.52 5.88
CA THR A 14 2.91 15.27 5.63
C THR A 14 2.10 15.47 6.91
N MET A 15 1.96 14.46 7.77
CA MET A 15 1.24 14.59 9.03
C MET A 15 1.96 15.53 10.01
N GLU A 16 3.28 15.40 10.13
CA GLU A 16 4.14 16.28 10.94
C GLU A 16 3.98 17.75 10.50
N TYR A 17 3.92 18.02 9.19
CA TYR A 17 3.70 19.37 8.66
C TYR A 17 2.35 20.00 9.09
N PHE A 18 1.33 19.18 9.34
CA PHE A 18 0.02 19.65 9.81
C PHE A 18 -0.14 19.55 11.34
N ASP A 19 0.97 19.41 12.07
CA ASP A 19 0.99 19.23 13.53
C ASP A 19 0.14 18.04 14.00
N LYS A 20 0.06 16.98 13.18
CA LYS A 20 -0.67 15.76 13.49
C LYS A 20 0.29 14.65 13.88
N THR A 21 0.07 14.06 15.05
CA THR A 21 0.80 12.88 15.50
C THR A 21 0.21 11.64 14.85
N LEU A 22 1.05 10.87 14.15
CA LEU A 22 0.63 9.62 13.52
C LEU A 22 0.74 8.46 14.51
N LEU A 23 -0.40 7.92 14.92
CA LEU A 23 -0.45 6.77 15.85
C LEU A 23 -0.15 5.44 15.14
N HIS A 24 -0.81 5.21 14.00
CA HIS A 24 -0.70 3.96 13.25
C HIS A 24 -0.66 4.26 11.74
N LEU A 25 0.21 3.56 11.01
CA LEU A 25 0.26 3.61 9.54
C LEU A 25 0.20 2.19 9.01
N ASP A 26 -0.89 1.86 8.32
CA ASP A 26 -1.09 0.56 7.68
C ASP A 26 -1.33 0.75 6.17
N ARG A 27 -0.75 -0.13 5.37
CA ARG A 27 -0.99 -0.16 3.92
C ARG A 27 -2.05 -1.22 3.64
N ILE A 28 -3.24 -0.76 3.26
CA ILE A 28 -4.39 -1.64 3.04
C ILE A 28 -4.53 -2.13 1.59
N GLU A 29 -3.93 -1.43 0.63
CA GLU A 29 -4.02 -1.75 -0.79
C GLU A 29 -2.72 -1.39 -1.53
N PHE A 30 -2.37 -2.17 -2.54
CA PHE A 30 -1.25 -1.91 -3.44
C PHE A 30 -1.55 -2.47 -4.84
N ALA A 31 -1.43 -1.63 -5.87
CA ALA A 31 -1.61 -2.03 -7.28
C ALA A 31 -2.91 -2.84 -7.54
N GLY A 32 -4.02 -2.46 -6.90
CA GLY A 32 -5.31 -3.15 -7.02
C GLY A 32 -5.46 -4.41 -6.15
N ILE A 33 -4.44 -4.79 -5.38
CA ILE A 33 -4.48 -5.90 -4.43
C ILE A 33 -4.78 -5.34 -3.04
N ARG A 34 -5.85 -5.85 -2.42
CA ARG A 34 -6.26 -5.47 -1.05
C ARG A 34 -5.77 -6.48 -0.02
N LYS A 35 -5.39 -5.98 1.15
CA LYS A 35 -5.00 -6.79 2.32
C LYS A 35 -6.15 -7.69 2.81
N GLY A 36 -7.39 -7.19 2.75
CA GLY A 36 -8.59 -7.94 3.15
C GLY A 36 -8.47 -8.51 4.57
N ASN A 37 -8.83 -9.78 4.74
CA ASN A 37 -8.81 -10.49 6.02
C ASN A 37 -7.44 -11.12 6.37
N LEU A 38 -6.37 -10.75 5.67
CA LEU A 38 -5.04 -11.28 5.95
C LEU A 38 -4.53 -10.73 7.29
N GLN A 39 -4.36 -11.63 8.26
CA GLN A 39 -3.83 -11.28 9.58
C GLN A 39 -2.37 -10.84 9.49
N ARG A 40 -1.96 -9.99 10.44
CA ARG A 40 -0.58 -9.48 10.51
C ARG A 40 0.40 -10.65 10.67
N GLY A 41 1.43 -10.67 9.84
CA GLY A 41 2.46 -11.72 9.84
C GLY A 41 2.17 -12.88 8.89
N ASN A 42 0.95 -13.00 8.37
CA ASN A 42 0.60 -14.04 7.41
C ASN A 42 0.80 -13.58 5.97
N TRP A 43 0.89 -14.56 5.07
CA TRP A 43 0.93 -14.37 3.62
C TRP A 43 -0.02 -15.36 2.95
N ARG A 44 -0.37 -15.08 1.69
CA ARG A 44 -1.14 -15.98 0.85
C ARG A 44 -0.65 -15.90 -0.59
N PHE A 45 -0.94 -16.94 -1.38
CA PHE A 45 -0.78 -16.86 -2.82
C PHE A 45 -1.81 -15.88 -3.41
N LEU A 46 -1.39 -15.19 -4.47
CA LEU A 46 -2.26 -14.35 -5.27
C LEU A 46 -3.05 -15.22 -6.24
N ASP A 47 -4.30 -14.84 -6.50
CA ASP A 47 -5.06 -15.48 -7.56
C ASP A 47 -4.54 -15.04 -8.95
N PRO A 48 -4.88 -15.75 -10.04
CA PRO A 48 -4.41 -15.39 -11.38
C PRO A 48 -4.78 -13.97 -11.82
N LYS A 49 -5.89 -13.42 -11.32
CA LYS A 49 -6.38 -12.08 -11.64
C LYS A 49 -5.51 -11.01 -10.98
N GLU A 50 -5.18 -11.21 -9.71
CA GLU A 50 -4.27 -10.37 -8.92
C GLU A 50 -2.85 -10.39 -9.49
N VAL A 51 -2.38 -11.56 -9.92
CA VAL A 51 -1.12 -11.68 -10.68
C VAL A 51 -1.19 -10.85 -11.98
N GLY A 52 -2.33 -10.88 -12.66
CA GLY A 52 -2.60 -10.04 -13.83
C GLY A 52 -2.43 -8.55 -13.56
N TYR A 53 -2.99 -8.04 -12.46
CA TYR A 53 -2.86 -6.62 -12.08
C TYR A 53 -1.40 -6.18 -11.91
N LEU A 54 -0.56 -7.04 -11.33
CA LEU A 54 0.87 -6.77 -11.14
C LEU A 54 1.68 -6.85 -12.44
N LYS A 55 1.24 -7.68 -13.40
CA LYS A 55 1.92 -7.81 -14.70
C LYS A 55 1.55 -6.67 -15.64
N MET A 56 0.27 -6.25 -15.65
CA MET A 56 -0.22 -5.14 -16.48
C MET A 56 0.39 -3.79 -16.10
N THR A 57 0.91 -3.65 -14.88
CA THR A 57 1.62 -2.44 -14.46
C THR A 57 3.03 -2.31 -15.06
N LYS A 58 3.55 -3.30 -15.81
CA LYS A 58 4.66 -3.08 -16.75
C LYS A 58 4.13 -2.55 -18.08
N SER A 59 3.82 -1.26 -18.11
CA SER A 59 3.89 -0.47 -19.34
C SER A 59 4.99 0.57 -19.14
N ARG A 60 6.20 0.18 -19.50
CA ARG A 60 7.31 1.09 -19.78
C ARG A 60 8.08 0.54 -20.96
#